data_AF-A0A0C9U242-F1
#
_entry.id   AF-A0A0C9U242-F1
#
_cell.length_a   1.000
_cell.length_b   1.000
_cell.length_c   1.000
_cell.angle_alpha   90.00
_cell.angle_beta   90.00
_cell.angle_gamma   90.00
#
_symmetry.space_group_name_H-M   'P 1'
#
loop_
_entity.id
_entity.type
_entity.pdbx_description
1 polymer ?
#
loop_
_entity_poly.entity_id
_entity_poly.type
_entity_poly.pdbx_seq_one_letter_code
_entity_poly.pdbx_strand_id
1 'polypeptide(L)'
;MSLIVSQNLFIGNFPPITVSQCIEHALSAQFLQPLLDTVAGGVIGVSATFRERCQLSAIAFSTLSRVLVVHVPKSNFPRPKDGAKQLQVSRARALLQERILLSPKFQKYAFRMDQIATALYSDLSLRIDDGVDMLSVTIDDRRSLQALMVCMGGETTLHKENVKALFFGPGKDAAPGVALRAWVACRAATVKHMSDRFSSISRINTSALPKAHLTVLAKLFRDGERLEAMKPTHVKNEVQSQFTAKKGAVDLTCSRFPTRIRLSSNQVIQLEMEGGKTTTSVTGRARKVVGRNARVAVNGPIKGDKIVSVTTIGKEAPTCAESLREDVIRKALQNATTLLSQPFFKSVWLPGESPLWPVPKAQRTKPLVYFPGRALNISQEKAVENILSTSNEDRLVTIQGPPGTGKTTVIAAAVIS
;
A
#
# COMPACT_ATOMS: atom_id res chain seq x y z
N MET A 1 11.03 -10.34 28.08
CA MET A 1 12.22 -9.47 28.05
C MET A 1 11.76 -8.06 27.74
N SER A 2 12.14 -7.07 28.56
CA SER A 2 11.80 -5.65 28.35
C SER A 2 13.00 -4.90 27.80
N LEU A 3 12.79 -4.11 26.76
CA LEU A 3 13.77 -3.21 26.16
C LEU A 3 13.39 -1.76 26.48
N ILE A 4 14.37 -0.89 26.71
CA ILE A 4 14.14 0.55 26.82
C ILE A 4 14.52 1.21 25.50
N VAL A 5 13.63 2.03 24.94
CA VAL A 5 13.85 2.74 23.67
C VAL A 5 13.78 4.25 23.90
N SER A 6 14.87 4.95 23.59
CA SER A 6 14.94 6.40 23.64
C SER A 6 14.18 7.06 22.50
N GLN A 7 13.54 8.19 22.80
CA GLN A 7 12.74 8.95 21.84
C GLN A 7 13.53 10.14 21.32
N ASN A 8 13.84 10.15 20.04
CA ASN A 8 14.61 11.22 19.39
C ASN A 8 13.91 11.79 18.15
N LEU A 9 12.62 11.51 17.94
CA LEU A 9 11.88 11.99 16.77
C LEU A 9 11.29 13.38 16.98
N PHE A 10 10.65 13.61 18.12
CA PHE A 10 10.07 14.90 18.45
C PHE A 10 11.12 15.81 19.09
N ILE A 11 11.08 17.09 18.76
CA ILE A 11 11.92 18.11 19.38
C ILE A 11 11.44 18.31 20.82
N GLY A 12 12.30 18.00 21.79
CA GLY A 12 12.02 18.08 23.22
C GLY A 12 12.51 16.85 23.99
N ASN A 13 12.40 16.92 25.32
CA ASN A 13 12.78 15.82 26.21
C ASN A 13 11.57 14.93 26.48
N PHE A 14 11.64 13.67 26.08
CA PHE A 14 10.61 12.67 26.31
C PHE A 14 11.17 11.50 27.12
N PRO A 15 10.40 10.94 28.07
CA PRO A 15 10.85 9.78 28.82
C PRO A 15 11.07 8.58 27.88
N PRO A 16 12.02 7.69 28.20
CA PRO A 16 12.19 6.45 27.47
C PRO A 16 10.94 5.58 27.51
N ILE A 17 10.73 4.80 26.45
CA ILE A 17 9.60 3.85 26.37
C ILE A 17 10.05 2.49 26.86
N THR A 18 9.22 1.86 27.70
CA THR A 18 9.38 0.44 28.01
C THR A 18 8.70 -0.43 26.96
N VAL A 19 9.47 -1.23 26.23
CA VAL A 19 9.00 -2.14 25.20
C VAL A 19 9.00 -3.56 25.75
N SER A 20 7.81 -4.14 25.87
CA SER A 20 7.61 -5.56 26.14
C SER A 20 7.39 -6.31 24.84
N GLN A 21 7.87 -7.55 24.77
CA GLN A 21 7.72 -8.38 23.58
C GLN A 21 7.28 -9.79 23.98
N CYS A 22 6.39 -10.36 23.19
CA CYS A 22 5.98 -11.74 23.32
C CYS A 22 5.70 -12.36 21.94
N ILE A 23 5.74 -13.67 21.89
CA ILE A 23 5.20 -14.45 20.76
C ILE A 23 3.70 -14.64 20.97
N GLU A 24 2.95 -14.73 19.87
CA GLU A 24 1.47 -14.75 19.88
C GLU A 24 0.87 -15.72 20.92
N HIS A 25 1.32 -16.98 20.97
CA HIS A 25 0.76 -17.98 21.89
C HIS A 25 1.13 -17.76 23.37
N ALA A 26 2.14 -16.93 23.65
CA ALA A 26 2.53 -16.57 25.02
C ALA A 26 1.79 -15.34 25.54
N LEU A 27 0.99 -14.67 24.70
CA LEU A 27 0.23 -13.51 25.10
C LEU A 27 -0.88 -13.91 26.08
N SER A 28 -0.87 -13.27 27.25
CA SER A 28 -1.86 -13.45 28.31
C SER A 28 -2.34 -12.10 28.84
N ALA A 29 -3.38 -12.11 29.68
CA ALA A 29 -3.87 -10.89 30.33
C ALA A 29 -2.77 -10.20 31.16
N GLN A 30 -1.88 -10.99 31.79
CA GLN A 30 -0.75 -10.45 32.57
C GLN A 30 0.29 -9.73 31.71
N PHE A 31 0.45 -10.12 30.44
CA PHE A 31 1.30 -9.40 29.48
C PHE A 31 0.64 -8.13 28.95
N LEU A 32 -0.69 -8.14 28.83
CA LEU A 32 -1.44 -7.05 28.22
C LEU A 32 -1.79 -5.94 29.23
N GLN A 33 -2.16 -6.30 30.46
CA GLN A 33 -2.58 -5.36 31.51
C GLN A 33 -1.59 -4.22 31.75
N PRO A 34 -0.26 -4.47 31.82
CA PRO A 34 0.70 -3.40 32.08
C PRO A 34 0.76 -2.33 30.98
N LEU A 35 0.32 -2.64 29.75
CA LEU A 35 0.12 -1.67 28.68
C LEU A 35 -1.20 -0.92 28.86
N LEU A 36 -2.28 -1.64 29.18
CA LEU A 36 -3.62 -1.05 29.31
C LEU A 36 -3.71 -0.07 30.49
N ASP A 37 -3.00 -0.34 31.58
CA ASP A 37 -2.93 0.54 32.75
C ASP A 37 -2.30 1.91 32.45
N THR A 38 -1.52 2.00 31.38
CA THR A 38 -0.85 3.25 30.97
C THR A 38 -1.55 3.97 29.82
N VAL A 39 -2.74 3.52 29.42
CA VAL A 39 -3.53 4.19 28.37
C VAL A 39 -4.09 5.50 28.92
N ALA A 40 -3.73 6.61 28.28
CA ALA A 40 -4.26 7.93 28.59
C ALA A 40 -5.18 8.41 27.46
N GLY A 41 -6.34 8.98 27.81
CA GLY A 41 -7.27 9.56 26.83
C GLY A 41 -7.87 8.57 25.82
N GLY A 42 -7.80 7.27 26.09
CA GLY A 42 -8.31 6.23 25.18
C GLY A 42 -7.52 6.10 23.86
N VAL A 43 -6.29 6.61 23.79
CA VAL A 43 -5.46 6.59 22.58
C VAL A 43 -4.50 5.41 22.62
N ILE A 44 -4.52 4.60 21.56
CA ILE A 44 -3.54 3.53 21.34
C ILE A 44 -2.88 3.74 19.97
N GLY A 45 -1.56 3.86 19.95
CA GLY A 45 -0.80 3.83 18.71
C GLY A 45 -0.55 2.41 18.23
N VAL A 46 -0.63 2.18 16.91
CA VAL A 46 -0.50 0.86 16.31
C VAL A 46 0.48 0.91 15.15
N SER A 47 1.35 -0.10 15.07
CA SER A 47 2.25 -0.30 13.94
C SER A 47 2.44 -1.79 13.69
N ALA A 48 2.89 -2.15 12.49
CA ALA A 48 3.12 -3.54 12.12
C ALA A 48 4.39 -3.70 11.26
N THR A 49 4.94 -4.90 11.31
CA THR A 49 5.95 -5.38 10.36
C THR A 49 5.38 -6.50 9.52
N PHE A 50 5.92 -6.62 8.31
CA PHE A 50 5.49 -7.62 7.35
C PHE A 50 6.70 -8.41 6.87
N ARG A 51 6.53 -9.72 6.73
CA ARG A 51 7.51 -10.62 6.12
C ARG A 51 7.27 -10.71 4.62
N GLU A 52 8.02 -11.61 3.97
CA GLU A 52 7.81 -11.97 2.57
C GLU A 52 6.33 -12.22 2.25
N ARG A 53 5.94 -11.88 1.02
CA ARG A 53 4.54 -11.95 0.55
C ARG A 53 3.56 -11.07 1.34
N CYS A 54 4.07 -10.07 2.05
CA CYS A 54 3.28 -9.07 2.78
C CYS A 54 2.41 -9.65 3.91
N GLN A 55 2.85 -10.77 4.51
CA GLN A 55 2.18 -11.36 5.67
C GLN A 55 2.59 -10.64 6.96
N LEU A 56 1.65 -10.44 7.87
CA LEU A 56 1.92 -9.83 9.18
C LEU A 56 2.95 -10.67 9.94
N SER A 57 4.05 -10.03 10.38
CA SER A 57 5.09 -10.67 11.19
C SER A 57 5.08 -10.23 12.63
N ALA A 58 4.77 -8.98 12.91
CA ALA A 58 4.56 -8.48 14.26
C ALA A 58 3.57 -7.32 14.23
N ILE A 59 2.86 -7.13 15.34
CA ILE A 59 2.03 -5.97 15.60
C ILE A 59 2.45 -5.34 16.92
N ALA A 60 2.56 -4.02 16.95
CA ALA A 60 2.90 -3.25 18.13
C ALA A 60 1.73 -2.36 18.55
N PHE A 61 1.41 -2.37 19.83
CA PHE A 61 0.44 -1.49 20.46
C PHE A 61 1.15 -0.60 21.46
N SER A 62 0.84 0.69 21.45
CA SER A 62 1.58 1.69 22.20
C SER A 62 0.69 2.64 22.97
N THR A 63 1.17 2.99 24.16
CA THR A 63 0.77 4.16 24.94
C THR A 63 1.95 5.14 24.99
N LEU A 64 1.83 6.27 25.66
CA LEU A 64 2.93 7.23 25.74
C LEU A 64 4.16 6.73 26.51
N SER A 65 4.04 5.70 27.35
CA SER A 65 5.14 5.18 28.18
C SER A 65 5.50 3.72 27.92
N ARG A 66 4.59 2.94 27.31
CA ARG A 66 4.77 1.50 27.10
C ARG A 66 4.35 1.04 25.73
N VAL A 67 5.07 0.04 25.22
CA VAL A 67 4.75 -0.67 23.98
C VAL A 67 4.71 -2.17 24.25
N LEU A 68 3.74 -2.85 23.65
CA LEU A 68 3.69 -4.30 23.53
C LEU A 68 3.88 -4.69 22.06
N VAL A 69 4.93 -5.46 21.76
CA VAL A 69 5.14 -6.06 20.44
C VAL A 69 4.76 -7.54 20.50
N VAL A 70 3.77 -7.93 19.70
CA VAL A 70 3.33 -9.32 19.56
C VAL A 70 3.86 -9.87 18.24
N HIS A 71 4.73 -10.88 18.32
CA HIS A 71 5.33 -11.55 17.17
C HIS A 71 4.44 -12.70 16.70
N VAL A 72 4.10 -12.70 15.41
CA VAL A 72 3.30 -13.73 14.75
C VAL A 72 4.24 -14.79 14.16
N PRO A 73 4.16 -16.06 14.60
CA PRO A 73 5.02 -17.13 14.08
C PRO A 73 4.82 -17.36 12.58
N LYS A 74 5.83 -17.92 11.90
CA LYS A 74 5.79 -18.17 10.44
C LYS A 74 4.80 -19.28 10.03
N SER A 75 4.52 -20.25 10.91
CA SER A 75 3.59 -21.33 10.59
C SER A 75 2.16 -20.86 10.84
N ASN A 76 1.39 -20.70 9.76
CA ASN A 76 0.00 -20.22 9.85
C ASN A 76 -0.92 -21.14 10.64
N PHE A 77 -0.55 -22.39 10.91
CA PHE A 77 -1.29 -23.27 11.81
C PHE A 77 -0.30 -24.20 12.52
N PRO A 78 -0.41 -24.39 13.85
CA PRO A 78 0.20 -25.55 14.49
C PRO A 78 -0.23 -26.79 13.71
N ARG A 79 0.69 -27.74 13.49
CA ARG A 79 0.30 -29.04 12.92
C ARG A 79 -0.83 -29.60 13.80
N PRO A 80 -1.77 -30.41 13.26
CA PRO A 80 -2.89 -30.97 14.02
C PRO A 80 -2.48 -31.66 15.34
N LYS A 81 -1.22 -32.07 15.47
CA LYS A 81 -0.62 -32.67 16.67
C LYS A 81 -0.38 -31.70 17.84
N ASP A 82 -0.48 -30.38 17.64
CA ASP A 82 -0.18 -29.33 18.63
C ASP A 82 -1.47 -28.62 19.13
N GLY A 83 -2.53 -29.38 19.44
CA GLY A 83 -3.83 -28.84 19.85
C GLY A 83 -3.78 -27.84 21.02
N ALA A 84 -2.87 -28.04 21.98
CA ALA A 84 -2.66 -27.11 23.10
C ALA A 84 -2.14 -25.73 22.64
N LYS A 85 -1.20 -25.68 21.70
CA LYS A 85 -0.68 -24.42 21.15
C LYS A 85 -1.74 -23.70 20.32
N GLN A 86 -2.55 -24.44 19.57
CA GLN A 86 -3.66 -23.86 18.82
C GLN A 86 -4.68 -23.19 19.74
N LEU A 87 -5.05 -23.85 20.84
CA LEU A 87 -5.93 -23.28 21.84
C LEU A 87 -5.34 -22.02 22.48
N GLN A 88 -4.03 -22.00 22.78
CA GLN A 88 -3.35 -20.81 23.28
C GLN A 88 -3.38 -19.65 22.27
N VAL A 89 -3.10 -19.91 20.99
CA VAL A 89 -3.21 -18.89 19.94
C VAL A 89 -4.63 -18.34 19.84
N SER A 90 -5.65 -19.20 19.85
CA SER A 90 -7.05 -18.77 19.82
C SER A 90 -7.41 -17.90 21.03
N ARG A 91 -6.94 -18.26 22.23
CA ARG A 91 -7.13 -17.47 23.46
C ARG A 91 -6.42 -16.11 23.39
N ALA A 92 -5.16 -16.09 22.93
CA ALA A 92 -4.39 -14.87 22.76
C ALA A 92 -5.03 -13.91 21.74
N ARG A 93 -5.52 -14.43 20.61
CA ARG A 93 -6.25 -13.67 19.59
C ARG A 93 -7.56 -13.11 20.12
N ALA A 94 -8.35 -13.94 20.81
CA ALA A 94 -9.58 -13.49 21.46
C ALA A 94 -9.31 -12.36 22.46
N LEU A 95 -8.26 -12.49 23.27
CA LEU A 95 -7.83 -11.46 24.22
C LEU A 95 -7.47 -10.14 23.53
N LEU A 96 -6.64 -10.17 22.47
CA LEU A 96 -6.30 -8.97 21.69
C LEU A 96 -7.55 -8.31 21.10
N GLN A 97 -8.45 -9.13 20.56
CA GLN A 97 -9.65 -8.66 19.90
C GLN A 97 -10.58 -7.97 20.90
N GLU A 98 -10.90 -8.63 22.01
CA GLU A 98 -11.80 -8.10 23.04
C GLU A 98 -11.22 -6.86 23.74
N ARG A 99 -9.94 -6.92 24.14
CA ARG A 99 -9.36 -5.92 25.04
C ARG A 99 -8.77 -4.72 24.32
N ILE A 100 -8.32 -4.88 23.07
CA ILE A 100 -7.78 -3.76 22.28
C ILE A 100 -8.64 -3.52 21.05
N LEU A 101 -8.67 -4.47 20.11
CA LEU A 101 -9.06 -4.17 18.72
C LEU A 101 -10.54 -3.79 18.56
N LEU A 102 -11.44 -4.44 19.30
CA LEU A 102 -12.89 -4.18 19.32
C LEU A 102 -13.34 -3.44 20.57
N SER A 103 -12.41 -3.05 21.44
CA SER A 103 -12.76 -2.26 22.62
C SER A 103 -13.22 -0.86 22.20
N PRO A 104 -14.44 -0.42 22.57
CA PRO A 104 -14.93 0.92 22.26
C PRO A 104 -14.26 1.99 23.13
N LYS A 105 -13.50 1.58 24.16
CA LYS A 105 -12.75 2.50 25.03
C LYS A 105 -11.54 3.09 24.32
N PHE A 106 -11.11 2.50 23.20
CA PHE A 106 -9.86 2.84 22.56
C PHE A 106 -10.05 3.22 21.10
N GLN A 107 -9.44 4.33 20.73
CA GLN A 107 -9.20 4.71 19.33
C GLN A 107 -7.78 4.30 18.95
N LYS A 108 -7.64 3.64 17.80
CA LYS A 108 -6.38 3.02 17.37
C LYS A 108 -5.81 3.85 16.25
N TYR A 109 -4.62 4.39 16.42
CA TYR A 109 -4.00 5.31 15.46
C TYR A 109 -2.83 4.63 14.76
N ALA A 110 -2.81 4.64 13.43
CA ALA A 110 -1.70 4.13 12.64
C ALA A 110 -1.50 4.93 11.35
N PHE A 111 -0.26 4.99 10.85
CA PHE A 111 0.05 5.65 9.59
C PHE A 111 -0.64 4.95 8.39
N ARG A 112 -0.65 3.62 8.35
CA ARG A 112 -1.36 2.83 7.32
C ARG A 112 -2.33 1.85 7.98
N MET A 113 -3.43 2.38 8.53
CA MET A 113 -4.39 1.56 9.26
C MET A 113 -5.13 0.59 8.32
N ASP A 114 -5.33 0.98 7.07
CA ASP A 114 -5.82 0.12 5.98
C ASP A 114 -5.00 -1.18 5.83
N GLN A 115 -3.67 -1.07 5.80
CA GLN A 115 -2.74 -2.19 5.70
C GLN A 115 -2.81 -3.09 6.93
N ILE A 116 -2.86 -2.50 8.12
CA ILE A 116 -2.91 -3.25 9.39
C ILE A 116 -4.25 -3.97 9.52
N ALA A 117 -5.37 -3.29 9.27
CA ALA A 117 -6.71 -3.86 9.38
C ALA A 117 -6.92 -5.04 8.43
N THR A 118 -6.49 -4.91 7.16
CA THR A 118 -6.59 -6.01 6.19
C THR A 118 -5.68 -7.19 6.57
N ALA A 119 -4.50 -6.93 7.12
CA ALA A 119 -3.58 -7.98 7.58
C ALA A 119 -4.07 -8.72 8.83
N LEU A 120 -4.61 -7.99 9.80
CA LEU A 120 -5.25 -8.58 10.99
C LEU A 120 -6.33 -9.58 10.57
N TYR A 121 -7.16 -9.22 9.60
CA TYR A 121 -8.18 -10.11 9.10
C TYR A 121 -7.61 -11.28 8.29
N SER A 122 -6.78 -11.03 7.27
CA SER A 122 -6.32 -12.09 6.38
C SER A 122 -5.38 -13.10 7.05
N ASP A 123 -4.56 -12.64 7.99
CA ASP A 123 -3.51 -13.46 8.59
C ASP A 123 -3.93 -14.04 9.94
N LEU A 124 -4.71 -13.28 10.72
CA LEU A 124 -5.08 -13.67 12.09
C LEU A 124 -6.59 -13.93 12.26
N SER A 125 -7.41 -13.65 11.25
CA SER A 125 -8.88 -13.64 11.36
C SER A 125 -9.40 -12.70 12.47
N LEU A 126 -8.66 -11.61 12.70
CA LEU A 126 -9.00 -10.58 13.68
C LEU A 126 -9.68 -9.39 13.01
N ARG A 127 -10.62 -8.78 13.72
CA ARG A 127 -11.27 -7.54 13.34
C ARG A 127 -10.80 -6.40 14.25
N ILE A 128 -10.92 -5.19 13.73
CA ILE A 128 -10.63 -3.91 14.37
C ILE A 128 -11.74 -2.90 14.11
N ASP A 129 -12.08 -2.17 15.17
CA ASP A 129 -13.03 -1.06 15.19
C ASP A 129 -12.33 0.22 15.65
N ASP A 130 -12.86 1.37 15.25
CA ASP A 130 -12.30 2.70 15.57
C ASP A 130 -10.83 2.87 15.20
N GLY A 131 -10.43 2.30 14.05
CA GLY A 131 -9.12 2.49 13.46
C GLY A 131 -9.02 3.84 12.74
N VAL A 132 -8.01 4.64 13.08
CA VAL A 132 -7.70 5.92 12.45
C VAL A 132 -6.48 5.76 11.55
N ASP A 133 -6.70 5.98 10.27
CA ASP A 133 -5.62 6.09 9.29
C ASP A 133 -5.06 7.52 9.28
N MET A 134 -3.96 7.75 9.98
CA MET A 134 -3.40 9.08 10.22
C MET A 134 -2.92 9.76 8.94
N LEU A 135 -2.49 8.99 7.94
CA LEU A 135 -2.08 9.53 6.65
C LEU A 135 -3.26 10.05 5.82
N SER A 136 -4.50 9.84 6.27
CA SER A 136 -5.69 10.42 5.63
C SER A 136 -5.85 11.92 5.92
N VAL A 137 -5.02 12.48 6.81
CA VAL A 137 -5.03 13.90 7.16
C VAL A 137 -4.31 14.80 6.14
N THR A 138 -3.52 14.19 5.26
CA THR A 138 -2.70 14.88 4.25
C THR A 138 -3.21 14.61 2.83
N ILE A 139 -2.91 15.56 1.94
CA ILE A 139 -3.10 15.44 0.49
C ILE A 139 -1.83 14.98 -0.24
N ASP A 140 -0.70 14.92 0.47
CA ASP A 140 0.57 14.45 -0.07
C ASP A 140 0.50 12.95 -0.39
N ASP A 141 1.46 12.48 -1.20
CA ASP A 141 1.66 11.05 -1.38
C ASP A 141 1.86 10.38 -0.01
N ARG A 142 0.98 9.44 0.34
CA ARG A 142 0.97 8.69 1.61
C ARG A 142 2.28 7.96 1.87
N ARG A 143 3.07 7.68 0.83
CA ARG A 143 4.39 7.03 0.94
C ARG A 143 5.55 8.01 1.07
N SER A 144 5.28 9.32 1.03
CA SER A 144 6.30 10.35 1.12
C SER A 144 6.71 10.66 2.56
N LEU A 145 7.94 11.15 2.73
CA LEU A 145 8.39 11.73 4.00
C LEU A 145 7.53 12.93 4.40
N GLN A 146 7.06 13.74 3.44
CA GLN A 146 6.26 14.92 3.73
C GLN A 146 4.93 14.56 4.38
N ALA A 147 4.24 13.55 3.87
CA ALA A 147 2.99 13.04 4.46
C ALA A 147 3.18 12.62 5.93
N LEU A 148 4.29 11.92 6.21
CA LEU A 148 4.67 11.53 7.57
C LEU A 148 4.93 12.76 8.46
N MET A 149 5.73 13.73 7.99
CA MET A 149 6.00 14.96 8.75
C MET A 149 4.71 15.72 9.08
N VAL A 150 3.82 15.90 8.11
CA VAL A 150 2.55 16.64 8.28
C VAL A 150 1.64 15.96 9.31
N CYS A 151 1.48 14.63 9.24
CA CYS A 151 0.60 13.93 10.18
C CYS A 151 1.20 13.79 11.59
N MET A 152 2.48 14.10 11.78
CA MET A 152 3.12 14.09 13.10
C MET A 152 3.22 15.49 13.75
N GLY A 153 2.76 16.55 13.08
CA GLY A 153 2.78 17.92 13.62
C GLY A 153 3.72 18.89 12.89
N GLY A 154 4.41 18.45 11.83
CA GLY A 154 5.21 19.30 10.95
C GLY A 154 6.69 19.43 11.33
N GLU A 155 7.47 20.10 10.46
CA GLU A 155 8.94 20.18 10.58
C GLU A 155 9.43 20.92 11.84
N THR A 156 8.64 21.83 12.40
CA THR A 156 8.99 22.56 13.64
C THR A 156 8.90 21.68 14.88
N THR A 157 8.30 20.50 14.79
CA THR A 157 8.10 19.59 15.92
C THR A 157 8.98 18.34 15.85
N LEU A 158 9.69 18.12 14.74
CA LEU A 158 10.31 16.83 14.41
C LEU A 158 11.73 16.96 13.87
N HIS A 159 12.57 16.01 14.25
CA HIS A 159 13.87 15.78 13.62
C HIS A 159 13.68 14.99 12.32
N LYS A 160 13.65 15.70 11.18
CA LYS A 160 13.39 15.15 9.83
C LYS A 160 14.24 13.93 9.48
N GLU A 161 15.54 13.94 9.78
CA GLU A 161 16.43 12.82 9.49
C GLU A 161 16.11 11.58 10.35
N ASN A 162 15.67 11.77 11.60
CA ASN A 162 15.29 10.65 12.48
C ASN A 162 13.96 10.03 12.02
N VAL A 163 13.01 10.86 11.56
CA VAL A 163 11.78 10.36 10.90
C VAL A 163 12.16 9.55 9.66
N LYS A 164 13.01 10.10 8.80
CA LYS A 164 13.44 9.42 7.59
C LYS A 164 14.12 8.08 7.89
N ALA A 165 15.00 8.04 8.88
CA ALA A 165 15.66 6.82 9.34
C ALA A 165 14.66 5.79 9.87
N LEU A 166 13.64 6.22 10.65
CA LEU A 166 12.65 5.30 11.20
C LEU A 166 11.77 4.63 10.14
N PHE A 167 11.33 5.38 9.12
CA PHE A 167 10.36 4.87 8.14
C PHE A 167 11.00 4.32 6.87
N PHE A 168 12.18 4.80 6.50
CA PHE A 168 12.86 4.44 5.26
C PHE A 168 14.27 3.85 5.46
N GLY A 169 14.81 3.93 6.67
CA GLY A 169 16.16 3.46 6.98
C GLY A 169 16.28 1.94 7.19
N PRO A 170 17.52 1.45 7.28
CA PRO A 170 17.80 0.06 7.64
C PRO A 170 17.29 -0.21 9.06
N GLY A 171 16.71 -1.40 9.28
CA GLY A 171 16.20 -1.79 10.60
C GLY A 171 14.81 -1.26 10.95
N LYS A 172 14.10 -0.58 10.04
CA LYS A 172 12.70 -0.16 10.25
C LYS A 172 11.77 -1.31 10.69
N ASP A 173 12.07 -2.53 10.26
CA ASP A 173 11.30 -3.74 10.55
C ASP A 173 11.80 -4.52 11.78
N ALA A 174 12.83 -4.01 12.48
CA ALA A 174 13.26 -4.55 13.76
C ALA A 174 12.28 -4.17 14.88
N ALA A 175 12.31 -4.91 15.99
CA ALA A 175 11.41 -4.70 17.13
C ALA A 175 11.46 -3.25 17.72
N PRO A 176 12.63 -2.60 17.85
CA PRO A 176 12.69 -1.20 18.30
C PRO A 176 12.02 -0.25 17.29
N GLY A 177 12.19 -0.49 15.98
CA GLY A 177 11.61 0.34 14.92
C GLY A 177 10.10 0.26 14.85
N VAL A 178 9.51 -0.94 14.94
CA VAL A 178 8.04 -1.08 14.97
C VAL A 178 7.44 -0.51 16.25
N ALA A 179 8.11 -0.71 17.40
CA ALA A 179 7.68 -0.15 18.67
C ALA A 179 7.67 1.38 18.64
N LEU A 180 8.75 1.97 18.11
CA LEU A 180 8.89 3.40 17.95
C LEU A 180 7.83 3.97 17.00
N ARG A 181 7.56 3.32 15.86
CA ARG A 181 6.46 3.72 14.96
C ARG A 181 5.09 3.71 15.64
N ALA A 182 4.78 2.69 16.45
CA ALA A 182 3.52 2.62 17.18
C ALA A 182 3.44 3.76 18.22
N TRP A 183 4.52 4.04 18.95
CA TRP A 183 4.55 5.16 19.88
C TRP A 183 4.41 6.52 19.20
N VAL A 184 5.09 6.73 18.07
CA VAL A 184 4.97 7.98 17.32
C VAL A 184 3.53 8.19 16.86
N ALA A 185 2.82 7.13 16.43
CA ALA A 185 1.40 7.20 16.11
C ALA A 185 0.55 7.63 17.32
N CYS A 186 0.81 7.05 18.50
CA CYS A 186 0.17 7.46 19.76
C CYS A 186 0.47 8.92 20.10
N ARG A 187 1.75 9.33 20.03
CA ARG A 187 2.20 10.67 20.40
C ARG A 187 1.59 11.73 19.50
N ALA A 188 1.65 11.55 18.18
CA ALA A 188 1.06 12.46 17.23
C ALA A 188 -0.45 12.61 17.43
N ALA A 189 -1.17 11.53 17.79
CA ALA A 189 -2.60 11.62 18.14
C ALA A 189 -2.88 12.46 19.39
N THR A 190 -1.93 12.57 20.31
CA THR A 190 -2.05 13.41 21.52
C THR A 190 -1.62 14.86 21.34
N VAL A 191 -1.05 15.21 20.17
CA VAL A 191 -0.70 16.61 19.87
C VAL A 191 -2.00 17.37 19.60
N LYS A 192 -2.28 18.41 20.40
CA LYS A 192 -3.57 19.14 20.40
C LYS A 192 -4.11 19.45 19.00
N HIS A 193 -3.33 20.16 18.17
CA HIS A 193 -3.77 20.55 16.83
C HIS A 193 -3.92 19.37 15.86
N MET A 194 -3.23 18.24 16.09
CA MET A 194 -3.38 17.03 15.28
C MET A 194 -4.57 16.19 15.73
N SER A 195 -4.85 16.12 17.04
CA SER A 195 -6.03 15.46 17.60
C SER A 195 -7.31 15.96 16.94
N ASP A 196 -7.46 17.28 16.82
CA ASP A 196 -8.62 17.90 16.16
C ASP A 196 -8.73 17.47 14.69
N ARG A 197 -7.60 17.45 13.97
CA ARG A 197 -7.57 17.02 12.56
C ARG A 197 -7.84 15.53 12.40
N PHE A 198 -7.45 14.70 13.35
CA PHE A 198 -7.77 13.28 13.32
C PHE A 198 -9.21 12.99 13.69
N SER A 199 -9.86 13.86 14.48
CA SER A 199 -11.27 13.69 14.84
C SER A 199 -12.21 13.71 13.62
N SER A 200 -11.85 14.45 12.56
CA SER A 200 -12.62 14.54 11.31
C SER A 200 -12.42 13.39 10.33
N ILE A 201 -11.49 12.46 10.60
CA ILE A 201 -11.18 11.34 9.71
C ILE A 201 -12.15 10.18 9.97
N SER A 202 -12.81 9.70 8.91
CA SER A 202 -13.66 8.50 8.96
C SER A 202 -12.90 7.29 9.51
N ARG A 203 -13.53 6.57 10.43
CA ARG A 203 -12.93 5.42 11.10
C ARG A 203 -13.00 4.17 10.23
N ILE A 204 -11.94 3.37 10.25
CA ILE A 204 -11.94 2.00 9.73
C ILE A 204 -12.67 1.13 10.75
N ASN A 205 -13.74 0.47 10.29
CA ASN A 205 -14.52 -0.47 11.09
C ASN A 205 -14.72 -1.75 10.26
N THR A 206 -13.96 -2.79 10.62
CA THR A 206 -14.03 -4.08 9.94
C THR A 206 -15.13 -4.97 10.50
N SER A 207 -15.64 -4.71 11.71
CA SER A 207 -16.77 -5.46 12.29
C SER A 207 -18.08 -5.16 11.58
N ALA A 208 -18.26 -3.94 11.08
CA ALA A 208 -19.41 -3.53 10.29
C ALA A 208 -19.50 -4.22 8.91
N LEU A 209 -18.40 -4.79 8.41
CA LEU A 209 -18.35 -5.41 7.08
C LEU A 209 -18.70 -6.91 7.13
N PRO A 210 -19.51 -7.40 6.18
CA PRO A 210 -19.71 -8.83 5.98
C PRO A 210 -18.39 -9.56 5.72
N LYS A 211 -18.29 -10.81 6.18
CA LYS A 211 -17.09 -11.65 6.03
C LYS A 211 -16.65 -11.76 4.56
N ALA A 212 -17.60 -11.95 3.65
CA ALA A 212 -17.32 -12.06 2.21
C ALA A 212 -16.66 -10.78 1.67
N HIS A 213 -17.21 -9.61 2.01
CA HIS A 213 -16.68 -8.31 1.58
C HIS A 213 -15.28 -8.06 2.11
N LEU A 214 -15.06 -8.31 3.41
CA LEU A 214 -13.76 -8.11 4.03
C LEU A 214 -12.69 -9.05 3.47
N THR A 215 -13.06 -10.30 3.13
CA THR A 215 -12.17 -11.24 2.43
C THR A 215 -11.72 -10.70 1.08
N VAL A 216 -12.64 -10.15 0.28
CA VAL A 216 -12.30 -9.55 -1.02
C VAL A 216 -11.40 -8.34 -0.84
N LEU A 217 -11.76 -7.40 0.04
CA LEU A 217 -10.97 -6.20 0.28
C LEU A 217 -9.55 -6.53 0.78
N ALA A 218 -9.44 -7.46 1.73
CA ALA A 218 -8.15 -7.90 2.26
C ALA A 218 -7.31 -8.57 1.16
N LYS A 219 -7.91 -9.39 0.31
CA LYS A 219 -7.23 -10.01 -0.85
C LYS A 219 -6.74 -8.95 -1.85
N LEU A 220 -7.62 -8.05 -2.28
CA LEU A 220 -7.28 -6.97 -3.23
C LEU A 220 -6.17 -6.07 -2.70
N PHE A 221 -6.18 -5.78 -1.40
CA PHE A 221 -5.13 -5.03 -0.75
C PHE A 221 -3.81 -5.80 -0.76
N ARG A 222 -3.83 -7.06 -0.30
CA ARG A 222 -2.68 -7.97 -0.25
C ARG A 222 -2.02 -8.14 -1.62
N ASP A 223 -2.81 -8.39 -2.66
CA ASP A 223 -2.30 -8.62 -4.01
C ASP A 223 -1.53 -7.40 -4.52
N GLY A 224 -2.05 -6.19 -4.27
CA GLY A 224 -1.33 -4.99 -4.66
C GLY A 224 -0.11 -4.68 -3.79
N GLU A 225 -0.12 -4.97 -2.49
CA GLU A 225 1.10 -4.89 -1.67
C GLU A 225 2.17 -5.88 -2.15
N ARG A 226 1.76 -7.07 -2.62
CA ARG A 226 2.69 -8.06 -3.20
C ARG A 226 3.25 -7.59 -4.54
N LEU A 227 2.40 -7.08 -5.44
CA LEU A 227 2.85 -6.49 -6.70
C LEU A 227 3.84 -5.35 -6.44
N GLU A 228 3.51 -4.49 -5.49
CA GLU A 228 4.38 -3.43 -5.03
C GLU A 228 5.69 -4.02 -4.52
N ALA A 229 5.69 -4.99 -3.59
CA ALA A 229 6.91 -5.63 -3.07
C ALA A 229 7.80 -6.28 -4.15
N MET A 230 7.21 -6.73 -5.26
CA MET A 230 7.95 -7.31 -6.40
C MET A 230 8.55 -6.27 -7.35
N LYS A 231 8.24 -4.98 -7.20
CA LYS A 231 8.85 -3.95 -8.05
C LYS A 231 10.37 -3.94 -7.85
N PRO A 232 11.16 -3.90 -8.94
CA PRO A 232 12.61 -3.89 -8.85
C PRO A 232 13.12 -2.62 -8.16
N THR A 233 14.15 -2.77 -7.35
CA THR A 233 14.89 -1.65 -6.75
C THR A 233 16.03 -1.16 -7.64
N HIS A 234 16.39 -1.94 -8.66
CA HIS A 234 17.38 -1.58 -9.67
C HIS A 234 16.82 -1.88 -11.05
N VAL A 235 16.82 -0.89 -11.94
CA VAL A 235 16.39 -1.05 -13.33
C VAL A 235 17.49 -0.51 -14.23
N LYS A 236 18.11 -1.39 -15.03
CA LYS A 236 19.02 -0.96 -16.09
C LYS A 236 18.18 -0.31 -17.19
N ASN A 237 18.39 0.98 -17.41
CA ASN A 237 17.67 1.75 -18.41
C ASN A 237 18.37 1.56 -19.76
N GLU A 238 17.62 1.08 -20.75
CA GLU A 238 18.10 1.06 -22.13
C GLU A 238 18.04 2.47 -22.70
N VAL A 239 19.21 3.11 -22.86
CA VAL A 239 19.36 4.46 -23.40
C VAL A 239 20.04 4.43 -24.76
N GLN A 240 19.72 5.40 -25.61
CA GLN A 240 20.43 5.63 -26.86
C GLN A 240 21.87 6.10 -26.57
N SER A 241 22.78 5.82 -27.50
CA SER A 241 24.18 6.22 -27.39
C SER A 241 24.38 7.73 -27.41
N GLN A 242 23.48 8.46 -28.07
CA GLN A 242 23.50 9.92 -28.15
C GLN A 242 22.91 10.52 -26.87
N PHE A 243 23.67 11.39 -26.22
CA PHE A 243 23.23 12.15 -25.05
C PHE A 243 23.77 13.58 -25.13
N THR A 244 23.14 14.50 -24.39
CA THR A 244 23.63 15.88 -24.27
C THR A 244 23.94 16.18 -22.82
N ALA A 245 25.18 16.55 -22.52
CA ALA A 245 25.62 16.98 -21.20
C ALA A 245 25.82 18.50 -21.17
N LYS A 246 25.04 19.21 -20.34
CA LYS A 246 25.15 20.68 -20.17
C LYS A 246 24.90 21.08 -18.72
N LYS A 247 25.82 21.87 -18.15
CA LYS A 247 25.67 22.54 -16.84
C LYS A 247 25.17 21.60 -15.71
N GLY A 248 25.86 20.47 -15.51
CA GLY A 248 25.49 19.51 -14.44
C GLY A 248 24.18 18.75 -14.69
N ALA A 249 23.71 18.70 -15.94
CA ALA A 249 22.58 17.89 -16.33
C ALA A 249 22.89 17.07 -17.59
N VAL A 250 22.26 15.91 -17.68
CA VAL A 250 22.34 14.99 -18.82
C VAL A 250 20.94 14.78 -19.38
N ASP A 251 20.77 15.05 -20.67
CA ASP A 251 19.58 14.69 -21.43
C ASP A 251 19.79 13.32 -22.06
N LEU A 252 18.89 12.39 -21.73
CA LEU A 252 18.90 10.99 -22.12
C LEU A 252 17.62 10.64 -22.88
N THR A 253 17.75 9.77 -23.88
CA THR A 253 16.61 9.20 -24.61
C THR A 253 16.59 7.69 -24.39
N CYS A 254 15.53 7.17 -23.77
CA CYS A 254 15.36 5.73 -23.58
C CYS A 254 14.91 5.06 -24.89
N SER A 255 15.55 3.96 -25.28
CA SER A 255 15.20 3.20 -26.49
C SER A 255 13.83 2.54 -26.35
N ARG A 256 13.55 1.97 -25.17
CA ARG A 256 12.31 1.27 -24.84
C ARG A 256 11.50 2.01 -23.78
N PHE A 257 10.18 1.98 -23.96
CA PHE A 257 9.24 2.60 -23.02
C PHE A 257 9.17 1.91 -21.65
N PRO A 258 9.20 0.56 -21.54
CA PRO A 258 9.18 -0.12 -20.24
C PRO A 258 10.37 0.25 -19.32
N THR A 259 11.54 0.50 -19.88
CA THR A 259 12.77 0.83 -19.14
C THR A 259 13.03 2.34 -19.08
N ARG A 260 12.02 3.17 -19.37
CA ARG A 260 12.19 4.63 -19.36
C ARG A 260 12.43 5.15 -17.95
N ILE A 261 13.23 6.22 -17.85
CA ILE A 261 13.41 6.97 -16.61
C ILE A 261 12.12 7.72 -16.29
N ARG A 262 11.71 7.73 -15.02
CA ARG A 262 10.51 8.42 -14.53
C ARG A 262 10.86 9.46 -13.48
N LEU A 263 9.98 10.43 -13.29
CA LEU A 263 10.07 11.38 -12.18
C LEU A 263 9.71 10.66 -10.89
N SER A 264 10.62 10.68 -9.92
CA SER A 264 10.37 10.13 -8.59
C SER A 264 11.26 10.83 -7.56
N SER A 265 10.69 11.10 -6.39
CA SER A 265 11.42 11.59 -5.21
C SER A 265 12.22 10.49 -4.52
N ASN A 266 11.92 9.23 -4.80
CA ASN A 266 12.49 8.05 -4.15
C ASN A 266 13.47 7.27 -5.04
N GLN A 267 13.77 7.79 -6.24
CA GLN A 267 14.71 7.17 -7.16
C GLN A 267 15.92 8.08 -7.43
N VAL A 268 17.07 7.45 -7.63
CA VAL A 268 18.34 8.06 -8.02
C VAL A 268 18.76 7.40 -9.33
N ILE A 269 19.30 8.19 -10.24
CA ILE A 269 19.83 7.72 -11.52
C ILE A 269 21.35 7.64 -11.39
N GLN A 270 21.91 6.45 -11.55
CA GLN A 270 23.34 6.22 -11.66
C GLN A 270 23.72 6.16 -13.14
N LEU A 271 24.74 6.94 -13.50
CA LEU A 271 25.31 7.04 -14.83
C LEU A 271 26.74 6.54 -14.77
N GLU A 272 27.06 5.53 -15.55
CA GLU A 272 28.43 5.05 -15.73
C GLU A 272 28.93 5.52 -17.09
N MET A 273 30.04 6.26 -17.07
CA MET A 273 30.63 6.94 -18.22
C MET A 273 32.04 6.43 -18.45
N GLU A 274 32.38 6.18 -19.70
CA GLU A 274 33.72 5.82 -20.14
C GLU A 274 34.47 7.09 -20.58
N GLY A 275 35.72 7.25 -20.12
CA GLY A 275 36.63 8.30 -20.54
C GLY A 275 38.05 7.73 -20.64
N GLY A 276 38.53 7.54 -21.87
CA GLY A 276 39.81 6.87 -22.12
C GLY A 276 39.81 5.44 -21.57
N LYS A 277 40.78 5.10 -20.71
CA LYS A 277 40.88 3.77 -20.05
C LYS A 277 40.14 3.69 -18.70
N THR A 278 39.41 4.73 -18.30
CA THR A 278 38.77 4.80 -16.97
C THR A 278 37.26 4.88 -17.08
N THR A 279 36.56 4.20 -16.16
CA THR A 279 35.11 4.34 -16.00
C THR A 279 34.84 5.20 -14.78
N THR A 280 33.96 6.19 -14.90
CA THR A 280 33.51 7.03 -13.79
C THR A 280 32.01 6.86 -13.58
N SER A 281 31.56 6.95 -12.33
CA SER A 281 30.14 6.87 -11.96
C SER A 281 29.69 8.20 -11.37
N VAL A 282 28.57 8.72 -11.85
CA VAL A 282 27.92 9.91 -11.30
C VAL A 282 26.46 9.60 -10.98
N THR A 283 25.97 10.14 -9.87
CA THR A 283 24.58 9.97 -9.46
C THR A 283 23.81 11.27 -9.62
N GLY A 284 22.53 11.15 -9.93
CA GLY A 284 21.64 12.28 -10.16
C GLY A 284 20.18 11.93 -9.96
N ARG A 285 19.30 12.87 -10.29
CA ARG A 285 17.85 12.71 -10.23
C ARG A 285 17.19 13.24 -11.47
N ALA A 286 16.15 12.55 -11.93
CA ALA A 286 15.30 13.04 -13.00
C ALA A 286 14.60 14.33 -12.57
N ARG A 287 14.72 15.39 -13.38
CA ARG A 287 14.08 16.70 -13.15
C ARG A 287 12.96 16.98 -14.14
N LYS A 288 13.07 16.43 -15.36
CA LYS A 288 12.04 16.52 -16.38
C LYS A 288 11.98 15.21 -17.16
N VAL A 289 10.78 14.71 -17.41
CA VAL A 289 10.56 13.52 -18.24
C VAL A 289 9.39 13.79 -19.19
N VAL A 290 9.60 13.56 -20.48
CA VAL A 290 8.56 13.67 -21.52
C VAL A 290 8.68 12.47 -22.45
N GLY A 291 7.67 11.60 -22.45
CA GLY A 291 7.69 10.38 -23.26
C GLY A 291 8.83 9.43 -22.88
N ARG A 292 9.85 9.34 -23.74
CA ARG A 292 11.09 8.57 -23.54
C ARG A 292 12.29 9.43 -23.20
N ASN A 293 12.14 10.75 -23.20
CA ASN A 293 13.22 11.71 -22.97
C ASN A 293 13.24 12.08 -21.49
N ALA A 294 14.42 12.09 -20.89
CA ALA A 294 14.62 12.42 -19.49
C ALA A 294 15.82 13.37 -19.33
N ARG A 295 15.62 14.42 -18.53
CA ARG A 295 16.69 15.30 -18.08
C ARG A 295 17.06 14.94 -16.64
N VAL A 296 18.29 14.48 -16.45
CA VAL A 296 18.84 14.07 -15.16
C VAL A 296 19.80 15.14 -14.66
N ALA A 297 19.51 15.75 -13.52
CA ALA A 297 20.46 16.64 -12.83
C ALA A 297 21.41 15.78 -12.01
N VAL A 298 22.72 15.93 -12.23
CA VAL A 298 23.76 15.11 -11.62
C VAL A 298 24.52 15.87 -10.53
N ASN A 299 24.96 15.15 -9.51
CA ASN A 299 25.73 15.68 -8.41
C ASN A 299 27.23 15.46 -8.68
N GLY A 300 27.82 16.32 -9.51
CA GLY A 300 29.25 16.29 -9.81
C GLY A 300 29.59 16.52 -11.29
N PRO A 301 30.88 16.58 -11.62
CA PRO A 301 31.33 16.74 -13.00
C PRO A 301 31.02 15.49 -13.83
N ILE A 302 30.50 15.69 -15.04
CA ILE A 302 30.31 14.62 -16.02
C ILE A 302 31.64 14.44 -16.73
N LYS A 303 32.31 13.31 -16.48
CA LYS A 303 33.59 12.95 -17.09
C LYS A 303 33.39 11.75 -18.01
N GLY A 304 33.83 11.86 -19.26
CA GLY A 304 33.66 10.82 -20.27
C GLY A 304 32.80 11.28 -21.45
N ASP A 305 33.06 10.67 -22.60
CA ASP A 305 32.41 10.96 -23.89
C ASP A 305 31.34 9.91 -24.26
N LYS A 306 31.29 8.80 -23.53
CA LYS A 306 30.39 7.68 -23.82
C LYS A 306 29.71 7.16 -22.56
N ILE A 307 28.39 6.94 -22.64
CA ILE A 307 27.62 6.28 -21.58
C ILE A 307 27.78 4.76 -21.74
N VAL A 308 28.24 4.09 -20.69
CA VAL A 308 28.33 2.64 -20.59
C VAL A 308 27.02 2.06 -20.08
N SER A 309 26.47 2.66 -19.02
CA SER A 309 25.25 2.19 -18.40
C SER A 309 24.48 3.32 -17.73
N VAL A 310 23.16 3.16 -17.70
CA VAL A 310 22.27 4.01 -16.92
C VAL A 310 21.41 3.08 -16.08
N THR A 311 21.40 3.31 -14.77
CA THR A 311 20.64 2.48 -13.83
C THR A 311 19.80 3.37 -12.93
N THR A 312 18.50 3.11 -12.90
CA THR A 312 17.59 3.68 -11.92
C THR A 312 17.67 2.85 -10.65
N ILE A 313 18.04 3.49 -9.54
CA ILE A 313 18.15 2.90 -8.20
C ILE A 313 17.01 3.45 -7.35
N GLY A 314 16.36 2.57 -6.62
CA GLY A 314 15.18 2.87 -5.82
C GLY A 314 13.92 2.37 -6.50
N LYS A 315 12.94 2.10 -5.65
CA LYS A 315 11.65 1.54 -6.06
C LYS A 315 10.82 2.58 -6.80
N GLU A 316 10.11 2.13 -7.82
CA GLU A 316 9.18 3.00 -8.54
C GLU A 316 8.04 3.48 -7.65
N ALA A 317 7.66 4.75 -7.79
CA ALA A 317 6.48 5.29 -7.13
C ALA A 317 5.20 4.56 -7.59
N PRO A 318 4.11 4.60 -6.81
CA PRO A 318 2.82 4.12 -7.26
C PRO A 318 2.37 4.79 -8.56
N THR A 319 1.80 4.01 -9.46
CA THR A 319 0.99 4.54 -10.55
C THR A 319 -0.32 5.10 -10.01
N CYS A 320 -1.02 5.93 -10.79
CA CYS A 320 -2.30 6.49 -10.38
C CYS A 320 -3.33 5.39 -10.07
N ALA A 321 -3.35 4.30 -10.85
CA ALA A 321 -4.24 3.17 -10.62
C ALA A 321 -3.93 2.45 -9.29
N GLU A 322 -2.65 2.30 -8.94
CA GLU A 322 -2.24 1.70 -7.67
C GLU A 322 -2.65 2.56 -6.47
N SER A 323 -2.43 3.88 -6.55
CA SER A 323 -2.85 4.83 -5.50
C SER A 323 -4.37 4.89 -5.35
N LEU A 324 -5.11 4.92 -6.46
CA LEU A 324 -6.58 4.92 -6.45
C LEU A 324 -7.14 3.62 -5.87
N ARG A 325 -6.54 2.47 -6.17
CA ARG A 325 -6.93 1.19 -5.56
C ARG A 325 -6.78 1.22 -4.04
N GLU A 326 -5.65 1.70 -3.53
CA GLU A 326 -5.44 1.84 -2.08
C GLU A 326 -6.47 2.77 -1.43
N ASP A 327 -6.73 3.92 -2.06
CA ASP A 327 -7.72 4.89 -1.59
C ASP A 327 -9.14 4.33 -1.55
N VAL A 328 -9.56 3.64 -2.62
CA VAL A 328 -10.89 3.04 -2.74
C VAL A 328 -11.07 1.91 -1.71
N ILE A 329 -10.06 1.07 -1.50
CA ILE A 329 -10.13 0.03 -0.47
C ILE A 329 -10.22 0.65 0.92
N ARG A 330 -9.40 1.67 1.22
CA ARG A 330 -9.46 2.39 2.50
C ARG A 330 -10.84 3.00 2.73
N LYS A 331 -11.42 3.67 1.74
CA LYS A 331 -12.80 4.20 1.80
C LYS A 331 -13.83 3.09 2.01
N ALA A 332 -13.64 1.91 1.40
CA ALA A 332 -14.52 0.75 1.64
C ALA A 332 -14.42 0.24 3.08
N LEU A 333 -13.22 0.17 3.65
CA LEU A 333 -13.00 -0.16 5.07
C LEU A 333 -13.58 0.89 6.04
N GLN A 334 -13.76 2.13 5.57
CA GLN A 334 -14.41 3.23 6.30
C GLN A 334 -15.92 3.30 6.05
N ASN A 335 -16.49 2.38 5.27
CA ASN A 335 -17.89 2.42 4.81
C ASN A 335 -18.27 3.75 4.10
N ALA A 336 -17.30 4.38 3.45
CA ALA A 336 -17.42 5.71 2.81
C ALA A 336 -17.52 5.61 1.27
N THR A 337 -17.83 4.43 0.73
CA THR A 337 -17.99 4.20 -0.71
C THR A 337 -19.06 3.16 -0.98
N THR A 338 -19.65 3.22 -2.15
CA THR A 338 -20.64 2.25 -2.64
C THR A 338 -20.00 1.10 -3.41
N LEU A 339 -18.66 0.99 -3.47
CA LEU A 339 -17.95 -0.03 -4.25
C LEU A 339 -18.53 -1.44 -4.05
N LEU A 340 -18.73 -1.85 -2.79
CA LEU A 340 -19.20 -3.20 -2.44
C LEU A 340 -20.66 -3.46 -2.86
N SER A 341 -21.46 -2.42 -3.07
CA SER A 341 -22.82 -2.54 -3.61
C SER A 341 -22.88 -2.44 -5.13
N GLN A 342 -21.78 -2.07 -5.81
CA GLN A 342 -21.77 -1.94 -7.26
C GLN A 342 -21.98 -3.29 -7.95
N PRO A 343 -22.93 -3.41 -8.90
CA PRO A 343 -23.25 -4.68 -9.56
C PRO A 343 -22.05 -5.31 -10.27
N PHE A 344 -21.20 -4.50 -10.92
CA PHE A 344 -19.99 -5.00 -11.57
C PHE A 344 -19.00 -5.59 -10.55
N PHE A 345 -18.87 -4.96 -9.37
CA PHE A 345 -17.96 -5.43 -8.33
C PHE A 345 -18.45 -6.76 -7.77
N LYS A 346 -19.76 -6.87 -7.49
CA LYS A 346 -20.38 -8.11 -7.03
C LYS A 346 -20.17 -9.25 -8.04
N SER A 347 -20.41 -8.97 -9.31
CA SER A 347 -20.25 -9.96 -10.40
C SER A 347 -18.83 -10.52 -10.49
N VAL A 348 -17.80 -9.71 -10.24
CA VAL A 348 -16.39 -10.15 -10.32
C VAL A 348 -15.92 -10.80 -9.02
N TRP A 349 -16.26 -10.22 -7.87
CA TRP A 349 -15.60 -10.53 -6.60
C TRP A 349 -16.50 -11.17 -5.55
N LEU A 350 -17.82 -11.09 -5.71
CA LEU A 350 -18.81 -11.62 -4.77
C LEU A 350 -19.84 -12.49 -5.51
N PRO A 351 -19.43 -13.61 -6.14
CA PRO A 351 -20.32 -14.43 -6.96
C PRO A 351 -21.49 -15.06 -6.17
N GLY A 352 -21.40 -15.11 -4.83
CA GLY A 352 -22.51 -15.52 -3.96
C GLY A 352 -23.58 -14.45 -3.73
N GLU A 353 -23.38 -13.22 -4.25
CA GLU A 353 -24.33 -12.13 -4.18
C GLU A 353 -24.84 -11.78 -5.58
N SER A 354 -26.11 -12.02 -5.84
CA SER A 354 -26.72 -11.67 -7.12
C SER A 354 -26.66 -10.15 -7.36
N PRO A 355 -26.04 -9.69 -8.46
CA PRO A 355 -25.95 -8.27 -8.78
C PRO A 355 -27.32 -7.73 -9.21
N LEU A 356 -27.71 -6.59 -8.65
CA LEU A 356 -28.89 -5.84 -9.10
C LEU A 356 -28.46 -4.77 -10.10
N TRP A 357 -28.53 -5.09 -11.40
CA TRP A 357 -28.20 -4.15 -12.46
C TRP A 357 -29.23 -3.02 -12.54
N PRO A 358 -28.82 -1.76 -12.77
CA PRO A 358 -29.75 -0.67 -12.99
C PRO A 358 -30.62 -0.97 -14.23
N VAL A 359 -31.92 -0.70 -14.12
CA VAL A 359 -32.83 -0.83 -15.26
C VAL A 359 -32.38 0.14 -16.36
N PRO A 360 -32.12 -0.32 -17.59
CA PRO A 360 -31.75 0.57 -18.68
C PRO A 360 -32.88 1.58 -18.94
N LYS A 361 -32.54 2.88 -18.97
CA LYS A 361 -33.50 3.98 -19.15
C LYS A 361 -34.17 4.02 -20.53
N ALA A 362 -33.63 3.31 -21.51
CA ALA A 362 -34.18 3.19 -22.85
C ALA A 362 -34.09 1.73 -23.31
N GLN A 363 -35.15 1.24 -23.97
CA GLN A 363 -35.05 0.04 -24.80
C GLN A 363 -34.06 0.34 -25.92
N ARG A 364 -32.84 -0.18 -25.80
CA ARG A 364 -31.94 -0.22 -26.95
C ARG A 364 -32.51 -1.27 -27.89
N THR A 365 -32.89 -0.84 -29.09
CA THR A 365 -33.13 -1.77 -30.21
C THR A 365 -31.91 -2.66 -30.37
N LYS A 366 -32.09 -3.93 -30.75
CA LYS A 366 -30.98 -4.86 -31.01
C LYS A 366 -29.97 -4.15 -31.93
N PRO A 367 -28.73 -3.88 -31.46
CA PRO A 367 -27.77 -3.16 -32.28
C PRO A 367 -27.44 -3.99 -33.51
N LEU A 368 -27.44 -3.36 -34.69
CA LEU A 368 -27.05 -4.04 -35.91
C LEU A 368 -25.52 -4.11 -35.91
N VAL A 369 -24.97 -5.31 -35.82
CA VAL A 369 -23.51 -5.52 -35.84
C VAL A 369 -22.99 -5.08 -37.21
N TYR A 370 -22.29 -3.95 -37.24
CA TYR A 370 -21.74 -3.38 -38.46
C TYR A 370 -20.27 -3.02 -38.26
N PHE A 371 -19.41 -3.57 -39.12
CA PHE A 371 -18.00 -3.20 -39.14
C PHE A 371 -17.55 -2.91 -40.58
N PRO A 372 -17.40 -1.63 -40.95
CA PRO A 372 -16.98 -1.27 -42.29
C PRO A 372 -15.53 -1.70 -42.53
N GLY A 373 -15.25 -2.24 -43.73
CA GLY A 373 -13.90 -2.56 -44.19
C GLY A 373 -13.47 -4.03 -44.05
N ARG A 374 -14.21 -4.87 -43.33
CA ARG A 374 -14.07 -6.35 -43.39
C ARG A 374 -15.24 -7.07 -42.72
N ALA A 375 -15.56 -8.26 -43.21
CA ALA A 375 -16.51 -9.15 -42.54
C ALA A 375 -15.92 -9.66 -41.20
N LEU A 376 -16.76 -9.69 -40.17
CA LEU A 376 -16.46 -10.40 -38.93
C LEU A 376 -16.68 -11.90 -39.15
N ASN A 377 -15.93 -12.75 -38.46
CA ASN A 377 -16.26 -14.17 -38.43
C ASN A 377 -17.32 -14.45 -37.35
N ILE A 378 -17.92 -15.64 -37.38
CA ILE A 378 -19.02 -16.04 -36.48
C ILE A 378 -18.66 -15.84 -34.99
N SER A 379 -17.42 -16.12 -34.58
CA SER A 379 -17.02 -15.97 -33.18
C SER A 379 -16.84 -14.51 -32.78
N GLN A 380 -16.37 -13.67 -33.69
CA GLN A 380 -16.27 -12.22 -33.51
C GLN A 380 -17.66 -11.57 -33.47
N GLU A 381 -18.56 -11.96 -34.37
CA GLU A 381 -19.95 -11.49 -34.38
C GLU A 381 -20.65 -11.81 -33.06
N LYS A 382 -20.60 -13.07 -32.61
CA LYS A 382 -21.17 -13.47 -31.32
C LYS A 382 -20.59 -12.69 -30.15
N ALA A 383 -19.28 -12.41 -30.17
CA ALA A 383 -18.65 -11.59 -29.15
C ALA A 383 -19.17 -10.14 -29.16
N VAL A 384 -19.37 -9.55 -30.34
CA VAL A 384 -19.96 -8.21 -30.47
C VAL A 384 -21.43 -8.21 -30.02
N GLU A 385 -22.22 -9.21 -30.42
CA GLU A 385 -23.61 -9.36 -29.99
C GLU A 385 -23.72 -9.43 -28.46
N ASN A 386 -22.85 -10.20 -27.81
CA ASN A 386 -22.82 -10.29 -26.35
C ASN A 386 -22.41 -8.96 -25.70
N ILE A 387 -21.42 -8.23 -26.23
CA ILE A 387 -21.03 -6.90 -25.70
C ILE A 387 -22.21 -5.91 -25.79
N LEU A 388 -22.95 -5.98 -26.89
CA LEU A 388 -24.04 -5.05 -27.22
C LEU A 388 -25.39 -5.47 -26.61
N SER A 389 -25.47 -6.67 -26.05
CA SER A 389 -26.66 -7.22 -25.43
C SER A 389 -27.17 -6.35 -24.29
N THR A 390 -28.50 -6.26 -24.18
CA THR A 390 -29.18 -5.58 -23.08
C THR A 390 -29.49 -6.53 -21.92
N SER A 391 -29.25 -7.83 -22.10
CA SER A 391 -29.46 -8.85 -21.07
C SER A 391 -28.61 -8.58 -19.84
N ASN A 392 -29.16 -8.87 -18.66
CA ASN A 392 -28.44 -8.74 -17.40
C ASN A 392 -27.27 -9.72 -17.29
N GLU A 393 -27.35 -10.87 -17.96
CA GLU A 393 -26.31 -11.91 -17.99
C GLU A 393 -25.08 -11.45 -18.79
N ASP A 394 -25.27 -10.56 -19.75
CA ASP A 394 -24.23 -10.06 -20.65
C ASP A 394 -23.64 -8.70 -20.21
N ARG A 395 -24.05 -8.18 -19.05
CA ARG A 395 -23.54 -6.89 -18.52
C ARG A 395 -22.05 -6.90 -18.21
N LEU A 396 -21.50 -8.09 -17.96
CA LEU A 396 -20.08 -8.33 -17.77
C LEU A 396 -19.68 -9.59 -18.52
N VAL A 397 -19.03 -9.40 -19.67
CA VAL A 397 -18.58 -10.50 -20.53
C VAL A 397 -17.06 -10.60 -20.51
N THR A 398 -16.55 -11.83 -20.46
CA THR A 398 -15.13 -12.13 -20.64
C THR A 398 -14.93 -12.81 -21.99
N ILE A 399 -14.31 -12.10 -22.93
CA ILE A 399 -14.03 -12.64 -24.27
C ILE A 399 -12.59 -13.15 -24.30
N GLN A 400 -12.42 -14.43 -24.58
CA GLN A 400 -11.13 -15.08 -24.70
C GLN A 400 -10.93 -15.59 -26.13
N GLY A 401 -9.72 -15.38 -26.66
CA GLY A 401 -9.36 -15.86 -27.98
C GLY A 401 -7.84 -15.92 -28.15
N PRO A 402 -7.30 -16.89 -28.92
CA PRO A 402 -5.88 -17.01 -29.21
C PRO A 402 -5.24 -15.71 -29.75
N PRO A 403 -3.92 -15.54 -29.67
CA PRO A 403 -3.21 -14.46 -30.36
C PRO A 403 -3.59 -14.41 -31.85
N GLY A 404 -3.73 -13.21 -32.42
CA GLY A 404 -4.09 -13.03 -33.84
C GLY A 404 -5.57 -13.15 -34.21
N THR A 405 -6.46 -13.59 -33.30
CA THR A 405 -7.90 -13.80 -33.59
C THR A 405 -8.75 -12.54 -33.70
N GLY A 406 -8.14 -11.35 -33.76
CA GLY A 406 -8.85 -10.10 -34.00
C GLY A 406 -9.66 -9.56 -32.81
N LYS A 407 -9.24 -9.82 -31.57
CA LYS A 407 -9.86 -9.23 -30.35
C LYS A 407 -10.01 -7.71 -30.42
N THR A 408 -9.00 -7.02 -30.93
CA THR A 408 -9.04 -5.56 -31.16
C THR A 408 -10.14 -5.16 -32.14
N THR A 409 -10.42 -6.01 -33.12
CA THR A 409 -11.51 -5.79 -34.08
C THR A 409 -12.87 -6.00 -33.45
N VAL A 410 -13.03 -6.98 -32.55
CA VAL A 410 -14.28 -7.14 -31.78
C VAL A 410 -14.58 -5.86 -30.99
N ILE A 411 -13.57 -5.28 -30.34
CA ILE A 411 -13.71 -4.00 -29.62
C ILE A 411 -14.12 -2.88 -30.58
N ALA A 412 -13.43 -2.76 -31.72
CA ALA A 412 -13.73 -1.72 -32.70
C ALA A 412 -15.15 -1.86 -33.28
N ALA A 413 -15.56 -3.07 -33.62
CA ALA A 413 -16.90 -3.37 -34.11
C ALA A 413 -17.97 -3.03 -33.08
N ALA A 414 -17.77 -3.37 -31.81
CA ALA A 414 -18.71 -3.04 -30.74
C ALA A 414 -18.82 -1.53 -30.43
N VAL A 415 -17.81 -0.73 -30.79
CA VAL A 415 -17.87 0.75 -30.65
C VAL A 415 -18.56 1.40 -31.85
N ILE A 416 -18.42 0.82 -33.04
CA ILE A 416 -18.97 1.36 -34.30
C ILE A 416 -20.43 0.95 -34.51
N SER A 417 -20.81 -0.25 -34.06
CA SER A 417 -22.19 -0.77 -34.08
C SER A 417 -23.04 -0.07 -33.02
#